data_AF-A0A2Z5G945-F1
#
_entry.id   AF-A0A2Z5G945-F1
#
_cell.length_a   1.000
_cell.length_b   1.000
_cell.length_c   1.000
_cell.angle_alpha   90.00
_cell.angle_beta   90.00
_cell.angle_gamma   90.00
#
_symmetry.space_group_name_H-M   'P 1'
#
loop_
_entity.id
_entity.type
_entity.pdbx_description
1 polymer ?
#
loop_
_entity_poly.entity_id
_entity_poly.type
_entity_poly.pdbx_seq_one_letter_code
_entity_poly.pdbx_strand_id
1 'polypeptide(L)'
;MLLTLILSLSIHVVMLQVLRVPFPDFTGISKWAPLSNTALALFALIVVCGAAQPRLGRFSKGTQCIILFVLYAMLKESIRGILMNGVVTTGWGFALVSGLPSLTYAFVISSLTVFLTPMLRSLWAKMGGAAVLAGLATFAIRPALGILFAPMLKAVAHLDHPEVYAFPYGWHVLIPAYITYAEPVVACMCIAFLIWGRLSARSGLRMLQFSMLILLMRGMLLPTFIYSFYSKGNLPMAMLSESQFLFETLALAVLTTVVWQFSMTTQPSLRSN
;
A
#
# COMPACT_ATOMS: atom_id res chain seq x y z
N MET A 1 7.39 11.45 -12.64
CA MET A 1 7.55 10.09 -12.09
C MET A 1 8.90 9.93 -11.40
N LEU A 2 10.03 10.21 -12.07
CA LEU A 2 11.37 10.09 -11.44
C LEU A 2 11.50 10.95 -10.16
N LEU A 3 11.09 12.23 -10.21
CA LEU A 3 11.08 13.10 -9.03
C LEU A 3 10.19 12.56 -7.90
N THR A 4 9.02 12.00 -8.24
CA THR A 4 8.11 11.38 -7.26
C THR A 4 8.78 10.22 -6.55
N LEU A 5 9.46 9.36 -7.30
CA LEU A 5 10.20 8.21 -6.79
C LEU A 5 11.32 8.66 -5.85
N ILE A 6 12.19 9.55 -6.32
CA ILE A 6 13.36 10.00 -5.55
C ILE A 6 12.92 10.70 -4.27
N LEU A 7 12.06 11.72 -4.38
CA LEU A 7 11.69 12.56 -3.24
C LEU A 7 10.87 11.79 -2.19
N SER A 8 9.96 10.92 -2.61
CA SER A 8 9.12 10.17 -1.68
C SER A 8 9.96 9.19 -0.86
N LEU A 9 10.77 8.34 -1.50
CA LEU A 9 11.61 7.38 -0.77
C LEU A 9 12.72 8.07 0.04
N SER A 10 13.24 9.20 -0.45
CA SER A 10 14.25 9.98 0.30
C SER A 10 13.76 10.41 1.67
N ILE A 11 12.47 10.68 1.86
CA ILE A 11 11.93 11.05 3.18
C ILE A 11 12.16 9.92 4.19
N HIS A 12 11.78 8.69 3.82
CA HIS A 12 12.01 7.53 4.68
C HIS A 12 13.50 7.29 4.93
N VAL A 13 14.32 7.34 3.87
CA VAL A 13 15.77 7.14 3.99
C VAL A 13 16.43 8.20 4.88
N VAL A 14 16.07 9.47 4.74
CA VAL A 14 16.63 10.56 5.55
C VAL A 14 16.19 10.44 7.01
N MET A 15 14.92 10.15 7.27
CA MET A 15 14.44 9.97 8.65
C MET A 15 15.17 8.81 9.34
N LEU A 16 15.36 7.71 8.63
CA LEU A 16 15.99 6.52 9.17
C LEU A 16 17.52 6.71 9.29
N GLN A 17 18.22 7.14 8.24
CA GLN A 17 19.70 7.16 8.19
C GLN A 17 20.33 8.44 8.74
N VAL A 18 19.71 9.59 8.51
CA VAL A 18 20.27 10.90 8.88
C VAL A 18 19.74 11.34 10.24
N LEU A 19 18.40 11.29 10.41
CA LEU A 19 17.75 11.69 11.66
C LEU A 19 17.75 10.57 12.72
N ARG A 20 18.20 9.36 12.38
CA ARG A 20 18.29 8.19 13.26
C ARG A 20 16.97 7.87 13.97
N VAL A 21 15.85 8.12 13.29
CA VAL A 21 14.52 7.76 13.78
C VAL A 21 14.43 6.23 13.72
N PRO A 22 14.15 5.54 14.85
CA PRO A 22 14.09 4.08 14.87
C PRO A 22 12.97 3.57 13.97
N PHE A 23 13.11 2.34 13.48
CA PHE A 23 12.05 1.67 12.73
C PHE A 23 10.86 1.35 13.65
N PRO A 24 9.60 1.41 13.17
CA PRO A 24 8.43 1.16 14.00
C PRO A 24 8.42 -0.23 14.65
N ASP A 25 8.13 -0.28 15.94
CA ASP A 25 7.91 -1.52 16.69
C ASP A 25 6.40 -1.76 16.86
N PHE A 26 5.91 -2.83 16.21
CA PHE A 26 4.52 -3.23 16.25
C PHE A 26 4.20 -4.23 17.38
N THR A 27 5.16 -4.55 18.24
CA THR A 27 4.95 -5.47 19.36
C THR A 27 4.01 -4.86 20.41
N GLY A 28 3.05 -5.65 20.89
CA GLY A 28 2.11 -5.22 21.93
C GLY A 28 0.92 -4.38 21.43
N ILE A 29 0.79 -4.15 20.12
CA ILE A 29 -0.38 -3.45 19.57
C ILE A 29 -1.64 -4.29 19.78
N SER A 30 -2.67 -3.67 20.33
CA SER A 30 -3.96 -4.32 20.54
C SER A 30 -4.63 -4.69 19.21
N LYS A 31 -5.24 -5.89 19.14
CA LYS A 31 -5.80 -6.48 17.91
C LYS A 31 -6.85 -5.60 17.21
N TRP A 32 -7.55 -4.73 17.94
CA TRP A 32 -8.54 -3.83 17.35
C TRP A 32 -7.91 -2.79 16.44
N ALA A 33 -6.67 -2.34 16.71
CA ALA A 33 -6.04 -1.26 15.95
C ALA A 33 -5.60 -1.71 14.53
N PRO A 34 -4.99 -2.91 14.33
CA PRO A 34 -4.80 -3.51 13.01
C PRO A 34 -6.10 -3.82 12.28
N LEU A 35 -7.14 -4.24 13.00
CA LEU A 35 -8.46 -4.49 12.41
C LEU A 35 -9.08 -3.20 11.85
N SER A 36 -9.08 -2.11 12.63
CA SER A 36 -9.58 -0.80 12.20
C SER A 36 -8.77 -0.25 11.03
N ASN A 37 -7.45 -0.37 11.06
CA ASN A 37 -6.60 0.05 9.94
C ASN A 37 -6.90 -0.76 8.66
N THR A 38 -7.12 -2.07 8.79
CA THR A 38 -7.52 -2.93 7.68
C THR A 38 -8.90 -2.52 7.14
N ALA A 39 -9.87 -2.24 8.01
CA ALA A 39 -11.20 -1.77 7.58
C ALA A 39 -11.11 -0.46 6.78
N LEU A 40 -10.31 0.50 7.23
CA LEU A 40 -10.09 1.76 6.51
C LEU A 40 -9.39 1.56 5.16
N ALA A 41 -8.39 0.69 5.10
CA ALA A 41 -7.71 0.34 3.85
C ALA A 41 -8.66 -0.31 2.83
N LEU A 42 -9.51 -1.22 3.29
CA LEU A 42 -10.50 -1.89 2.44
C LEU A 42 -11.63 -0.95 2.03
N PHE A 43 -12.04 -0.03 2.91
CA PHE A 43 -12.97 1.04 2.56
C PHE A 43 -12.42 1.89 1.42
N ALA A 44 -11.16 2.32 1.50
CA ALA A 44 -10.53 3.08 0.43
C ALA A 44 -10.41 2.27 -0.86
N LEU A 45 -10.09 0.98 -0.78
CA LEU A 45 -10.05 0.08 -1.94
C LEU A 45 -11.43 -0.06 -2.61
N ILE A 46 -12.52 -0.20 -1.84
CA ILE A 46 -13.90 -0.22 -2.35
C ILE A 46 -14.24 1.11 -3.05
N VAL A 47 -13.88 2.24 -2.43
CA VAL A 47 -14.11 3.57 -3.02
C VAL A 47 -13.36 3.73 -4.34
N VAL A 48 -12.08 3.32 -4.39
CA VAL A 48 -11.27 3.34 -5.61
C VAL A 48 -11.84 2.41 -6.68
N CYS A 49 -12.20 1.18 -6.32
CA CYS A 49 -12.84 0.23 -7.22
C CYS A 49 -14.13 0.82 -7.82
N GLY A 50 -14.97 1.43 -6.99
CA GLY A 50 -16.22 2.07 -7.40
C GLY A 50 -15.99 3.26 -8.32
N ALA A 51 -15.01 4.11 -8.01
CA ALA A 51 -14.63 5.25 -8.84
C ALA A 51 -13.99 4.81 -10.17
N ALA A 52 -13.32 3.66 -10.20
CA ALA A 52 -12.68 3.11 -11.39
C ALA A 52 -13.65 2.34 -12.31
N GLN A 53 -14.84 1.94 -11.85
CA GLN A 53 -15.85 1.20 -12.63
C GLN A 53 -16.15 1.76 -14.04
N PRO A 54 -16.20 3.07 -14.30
CA PRO A 54 -16.47 3.60 -15.65
C PRO A 54 -15.41 3.20 -16.69
N ARG A 55 -14.17 2.94 -16.23
CA ARG A 55 -13.06 2.47 -17.08
C ARG A 55 -12.91 0.96 -16.97
N LEU A 56 -13.00 0.41 -15.77
CA LEU A 56 -12.84 -1.01 -15.50
C LEU A 56 -14.01 -1.86 -16.00
N GLY A 57 -15.22 -1.30 -16.04
CA GLY A 57 -16.46 -1.98 -16.46
C GLY A 57 -16.46 -2.42 -17.92
N ARG A 58 -15.52 -1.91 -18.74
CA ARG A 58 -15.30 -2.35 -20.12
C ARG A 58 -14.60 -3.71 -20.21
N PHE A 59 -13.96 -4.15 -19.13
CA PHE A 59 -13.23 -5.42 -19.08
C PHE A 59 -14.04 -6.51 -18.37
N SER A 60 -13.68 -7.77 -18.62
CA SER A 60 -14.26 -8.92 -17.92
C SER A 60 -14.03 -8.84 -16.40
N LYS A 61 -14.87 -9.52 -15.60
CA LYS A 61 -14.70 -9.55 -14.14
C LYS A 61 -13.35 -10.11 -13.71
N GLY A 62 -12.87 -11.16 -14.38
CA GLY A 62 -11.52 -11.70 -14.12
C GLY A 62 -10.42 -10.67 -14.37
N THR A 63 -10.49 -9.93 -15.47
CA THR A 63 -9.55 -8.85 -15.77
C THR A 63 -9.62 -7.71 -14.74
N GLN A 64 -10.82 -7.35 -14.27
CA GLN A 64 -10.98 -6.35 -13.20
C GLN A 64 -10.31 -6.82 -11.90
N CYS A 65 -10.47 -8.10 -11.52
CA CYS A 65 -9.80 -8.68 -10.37
C CYS A 65 -8.27 -8.62 -10.51
N ILE A 66 -7.72 -8.97 -11.67
CA ILE A 66 -6.28 -8.93 -11.94
C ILE A 66 -5.76 -7.49 -11.85
N ILE A 67 -6.43 -6.52 -12.50
CA ILE A 67 -6.01 -5.12 -12.46
C ILE A 67 -6.02 -4.60 -11.02
N LEU A 68 -7.11 -4.84 -10.27
CA LEU A 68 -7.20 -4.36 -8.88
C LEU A 68 -6.20 -5.09 -7.96
N PHE A 69 -5.94 -6.37 -8.20
CA PHE A 69 -4.90 -7.12 -7.50
C PHE A 69 -3.53 -6.51 -7.73
N VAL A 70 -3.13 -6.33 -8.99
CA VAL A 70 -1.81 -5.77 -9.35
C VAL A 70 -1.65 -4.38 -8.73
N LEU A 71 -2.63 -3.49 -8.89
CA LEU A 71 -2.57 -2.15 -8.31
C LEU A 71 -2.49 -2.16 -6.78
N TYR A 72 -3.25 -3.04 -6.14
CA TYR A 72 -3.26 -3.13 -4.68
C TYR A 72 -1.97 -3.73 -4.12
N ALA A 73 -1.47 -4.82 -4.73
CA ALA A 73 -0.21 -5.46 -4.35
C ALA A 73 0.98 -4.51 -4.56
N MET A 74 1.00 -3.80 -5.69
CA MET A 74 2.03 -2.82 -6.01
C MET A 74 2.01 -1.62 -5.06
N LEU A 75 0.82 -1.11 -4.74
CA LEU A 75 0.69 -0.01 -3.78
C LEU A 75 1.07 -0.43 -2.35
N LYS A 76 0.83 -1.69 -1.98
CA LYS A 76 1.26 -2.32 -0.72
C LYS A 76 2.72 -2.78 -0.75
N GLU A 77 3.45 -2.54 -1.85
CA GLU A 77 4.86 -2.89 -2.00
C GLU A 77 5.13 -4.37 -1.75
N SER A 78 4.20 -5.24 -2.15
CA SER A 78 4.32 -6.66 -1.89
C SER A 78 5.48 -7.28 -2.67
N ILE A 79 5.69 -6.87 -3.93
CA ILE A 79 6.80 -7.38 -4.75
C ILE A 79 8.12 -6.76 -4.27
N ARG A 80 8.14 -5.44 -4.03
CA ARG A 80 9.28 -4.75 -3.41
C ARG A 80 9.69 -5.40 -2.11
N GLY A 81 8.74 -5.74 -1.23
CA GLY A 81 9.02 -6.39 0.05
C GLY A 81 9.72 -7.74 -0.13
N ILE A 82 9.26 -8.55 -1.09
CA ILE A 82 9.90 -9.83 -1.43
C ILE A 82 11.32 -9.61 -1.96
N LEU A 83 11.50 -8.68 -2.89
CA LEU A 83 12.81 -8.39 -3.48
C LEU A 83 13.78 -7.82 -2.44
N MET A 84 13.34 -6.86 -1.64
CA MET A 84 14.16 -6.23 -0.62
C MET A 84 14.53 -7.23 0.47
N ASN A 85 13.62 -8.13 0.88
CA ASN A 85 13.95 -9.21 1.81
C ASN A 85 15.06 -10.12 1.25
N GLY A 86 14.95 -10.50 -0.03
CA GLY A 86 16.01 -11.25 -0.73
C GLY A 86 17.33 -10.49 -0.82
N VAL A 87 17.31 -9.17 -1.04
CA VAL A 87 18.51 -8.32 -1.06
C VAL A 87 19.17 -8.28 0.31
N VAL A 88 18.41 -8.05 1.39
CA VAL A 88 19.01 -7.82 2.73
C VAL A 88 19.47 -9.12 3.40
N THR A 89 18.82 -10.25 3.13
CA THR A 89 19.16 -11.56 3.73
C THR A 89 20.01 -12.44 2.81
N THR A 90 20.07 -12.13 1.51
CA THR A 90 20.56 -13.04 0.43
C THR A 90 19.77 -14.37 0.30
N GLY A 91 18.72 -14.56 1.11
CA GLY A 91 17.85 -15.73 1.13
C GLY A 91 16.71 -15.67 0.11
N TRP A 92 17.03 -15.56 -1.17
CA TRP A 92 16.06 -15.37 -2.25
C TRP A 92 14.95 -16.44 -2.29
N GLY A 93 15.32 -17.71 -2.08
CA GLY A 93 14.36 -18.81 -2.06
C GLY A 93 13.30 -18.64 -0.96
N PHE A 94 13.73 -18.31 0.26
CA PHE A 94 12.82 -18.06 1.37
C PHE A 94 11.99 -16.79 1.15
N ALA A 95 12.60 -15.70 0.68
CA ALA A 95 11.92 -14.43 0.42
C ALA A 95 10.77 -14.57 -0.61
N LEU A 96 10.99 -15.32 -1.70
CA LEU A 96 9.96 -15.58 -2.71
C LEU A 96 8.78 -16.37 -2.13
N VAL A 97 9.07 -17.43 -1.39
CA VAL A 97 8.07 -18.36 -0.86
C VAL A 97 7.28 -17.73 0.29
N SER A 98 7.95 -16.97 1.17
CA SER A 98 7.32 -16.20 2.26
C SER A 98 6.46 -15.04 1.77
N GLY A 99 6.64 -14.58 0.53
CA GLY A 99 5.80 -13.59 -0.12
C GLY A 99 4.47 -14.12 -0.68
N LEU A 100 4.36 -15.42 -0.95
CA LEU A 100 3.16 -15.99 -1.57
C LEU A 100 1.87 -15.82 -0.74
N PRO A 101 1.88 -15.97 0.61
CA PRO A 101 0.70 -15.70 1.43
C PRO A 101 0.19 -14.26 1.28
N SER A 102 1.07 -13.26 1.22
CA SER A 102 0.67 -11.85 1.12
C SER A 102 0.12 -11.51 -0.27
N LEU A 103 0.71 -12.06 -1.34
CA LEU A 103 0.20 -11.93 -2.71
C LEU A 103 -1.16 -12.62 -2.86
N THR A 104 -1.31 -13.82 -2.31
CA THR A 104 -2.59 -14.56 -2.34
C THR A 104 -3.67 -13.80 -1.56
N TYR A 105 -3.31 -13.24 -0.40
CA TYR A 105 -4.20 -12.37 0.37
C TYR A 105 -4.66 -11.17 -0.46
N ALA A 106 -3.73 -10.46 -1.10
CA ALA A 106 -4.06 -9.31 -1.95
C ALA A 106 -4.99 -9.71 -3.12
N PHE A 107 -4.75 -10.87 -3.75
CA PHE A 107 -5.58 -11.37 -4.84
C PHE A 107 -7.01 -11.68 -4.38
N VAL A 108 -7.18 -12.38 -3.25
CA VAL A 108 -8.49 -12.72 -2.70
C VAL A 108 -9.26 -11.45 -2.33
N ILE A 109 -8.61 -10.52 -1.62
CA ILE A 109 -9.23 -9.26 -1.19
C ILE A 109 -9.64 -8.39 -2.37
N SER A 110 -8.78 -8.23 -3.36
CA SER A 110 -9.12 -7.47 -4.57
C SER A 110 -10.26 -8.13 -5.34
N SER A 111 -10.27 -9.46 -5.45
CA SER A 111 -11.36 -10.20 -6.10
C SER A 111 -12.69 -9.99 -5.38
N LEU A 112 -12.72 -10.19 -4.06
CA LEU A 112 -13.92 -9.94 -3.24
C LEU A 112 -14.38 -8.49 -3.38
N THR A 113 -13.46 -7.53 -3.41
CA THR A 113 -13.79 -6.11 -3.58
C THR A 113 -14.47 -5.85 -4.93
N VAL A 114 -14.00 -6.44 -6.03
CA VAL A 114 -14.62 -6.29 -7.36
C VAL A 114 -16.06 -6.80 -7.39
N PHE A 115 -16.33 -7.93 -6.72
CA PHE A 115 -17.68 -8.51 -6.65
C PHE A 115 -18.60 -7.77 -5.68
N LEU A 116 -18.06 -7.27 -4.56
CA LEU A 116 -18.85 -6.60 -3.54
C LEU A 116 -19.20 -5.16 -3.91
N THR A 117 -18.29 -4.43 -4.57
CA THR A 117 -18.43 -3.00 -4.86
C THR A 117 -19.76 -2.62 -5.54
N PRO A 118 -20.25 -3.34 -6.57
CA PRO A 118 -21.53 -3.03 -7.22
C PRO A 118 -22.75 -3.07 -6.29
N MET A 119 -22.67 -3.84 -5.20
CA MET A 119 -23.73 -3.98 -4.20
C MET A 119 -23.74 -2.82 -3.19
N LEU A 120 -22.64 -2.07 -3.08
CA LEU A 120 -22.44 -1.04 -2.05
C LEU A 120 -22.62 0.38 -2.63
N ARG A 121 -23.87 0.80 -2.78
CA ARG A 121 -24.20 2.11 -3.39
C ARG A 121 -23.97 3.30 -2.47
N SER A 122 -24.33 3.19 -1.18
CA SER A 122 -24.22 4.28 -0.21
C SER A 122 -22.88 4.29 0.52
N LEU A 123 -22.49 5.44 1.09
CA LEU A 123 -21.28 5.57 1.91
C LEU A 123 -21.30 4.60 3.09
N TRP A 124 -22.43 4.51 3.80
CA TRP A 124 -22.62 3.59 4.92
C TRP A 124 -22.54 2.12 4.51
N ALA A 125 -23.08 1.77 3.34
CA ALA A 125 -22.93 0.42 2.79
C ALA A 125 -21.45 0.10 2.50
N LYS A 126 -20.69 1.06 1.96
CA LYS A 126 -19.24 0.89 1.74
C LYS A 126 -18.48 0.71 3.04
N MET A 127 -18.81 1.48 4.08
CA MET A 127 -18.21 1.33 5.41
C MET A 127 -18.54 -0.03 6.03
N GLY A 128 -19.82 -0.44 6.01
CA GLY A 128 -20.25 -1.75 6.49
C GLY A 128 -19.60 -2.90 5.74
N GLY A 129 -19.57 -2.83 4.41
CA GLY A 129 -18.90 -3.83 3.56
C GLY A 129 -17.39 -3.90 3.82
N ALA A 130 -16.73 -2.76 4.05
CA ALA A 130 -15.33 -2.72 4.43
C ALA A 130 -15.07 -3.35 5.80
N ALA A 131 -15.94 -3.11 6.79
CA ALA A 131 -15.85 -3.71 8.11
C ALA A 131 -16.04 -5.24 8.05
N VAL A 132 -17.02 -5.71 7.27
CA VAL A 132 -17.26 -7.14 7.03
C VAL A 132 -16.06 -7.77 6.33
N LEU A 133 -15.55 -7.17 5.25
CA LEU A 133 -14.36 -7.67 4.56
C LEU A 133 -13.13 -7.67 5.47
N ALA A 134 -12.96 -6.67 6.35
CA ALA A 134 -11.85 -6.65 7.30
C ALA A 134 -11.97 -7.74 8.38
N GLY A 135 -13.19 -7.99 8.85
CA GLY A 135 -13.48 -9.14 9.72
C GLY A 135 -13.13 -10.45 9.03
N LEU A 136 -13.63 -10.67 7.81
CA LEU A 136 -13.32 -11.86 7.01
C LEU A 136 -11.82 -11.99 6.74
N ALA A 137 -11.16 -10.89 6.39
CA ALA A 137 -9.72 -10.83 6.16
C ALA A 137 -8.92 -11.28 7.39
N THR A 138 -9.33 -10.81 8.57
CA THR A 138 -8.60 -11.01 9.82
C THR A 138 -8.89 -12.38 10.44
N PHE A 139 -10.14 -12.82 10.44
CA PHE A 139 -10.57 -14.01 11.17
C PHE A 139 -10.71 -15.26 10.30
N ALA A 140 -10.81 -15.13 8.97
CA ALA A 140 -10.95 -16.28 8.08
C ALA A 140 -9.78 -16.37 7.07
N ILE A 141 -9.58 -15.34 6.25
CA ILE A 141 -8.63 -15.40 5.13
C ILE A 141 -7.20 -15.51 5.64
N ARG A 142 -6.74 -14.63 6.53
CA ARG A 142 -5.37 -14.68 7.07
C ARG A 142 -5.06 -16.01 7.78
N PRO A 143 -5.90 -16.51 8.71
CA PRO A 143 -5.67 -17.82 9.32
C PRO A 143 -5.66 -18.97 8.30
N ALA A 144 -6.60 -18.97 7.34
CA ALA A 144 -6.65 -20.01 6.31
C ALA A 144 -5.39 -20.01 5.44
N LEU A 145 -4.90 -18.83 5.03
CA LEU A 145 -3.64 -18.71 4.29
C LEU A 145 -2.44 -19.16 5.14
N GLY A 146 -2.44 -18.84 6.43
CA GLY A 146 -1.40 -19.31 7.35
C GLY A 146 -1.34 -20.84 7.41
N ILE A 147 -2.49 -21.51 7.52
CA ILE A 147 -2.57 -22.98 7.52
C ILE A 147 -2.18 -23.55 6.16
N LEU A 148 -2.70 -22.98 5.07
CA LEU A 148 -2.45 -23.45 3.70
C LEU A 148 -0.96 -23.40 3.33
N PHE A 149 -0.28 -22.32 3.69
CA PHE A 149 1.12 -22.10 3.33
C PHE A 149 2.11 -22.58 4.40
N ALA A 150 1.67 -22.94 5.61
CA ALA A 150 2.55 -23.42 6.67
C ALA A 150 3.46 -24.59 6.26
N PRO A 151 2.99 -25.63 5.54
CA PRO A 151 3.86 -26.73 5.11
C PRO A 151 4.98 -26.27 4.17
N MET A 152 4.65 -25.38 3.23
CA MET A 152 5.59 -24.82 2.28
C MET A 152 6.64 -23.96 2.98
N LEU A 153 6.21 -23.06 3.89
CA LEU A 153 7.11 -22.22 4.69
C LEU A 153 8.05 -23.07 5.57
N LYS A 154 7.53 -24.14 6.17
CA LYS A 154 8.34 -25.08 6.96
C LYS A 154 9.38 -25.80 6.10
N ALA A 155 9.03 -26.18 4.87
CA ALA A 155 9.94 -26.86 3.96
C ALA A 155 11.13 -25.97 3.54
N VAL A 156 10.90 -24.66 3.40
CA VAL A 156 11.95 -23.70 3.01
C VAL A 156 12.58 -22.95 4.18
N ALA A 157 12.20 -23.25 5.43
CA ALA A 157 12.70 -22.52 6.60
C ALA A 157 14.23 -22.58 6.76
N HIS A 158 14.87 -23.64 6.23
CA HIS A 158 16.32 -23.77 6.20
C HIS A 158 17.03 -22.79 5.23
N LEU A 159 16.27 -22.14 4.34
CA LEU A 159 16.73 -21.09 3.43
C LEU A 159 16.53 -19.68 4.02
N ASP A 160 16.01 -19.58 5.25
CA ASP A 160 15.90 -18.30 5.95
C ASP A 160 17.28 -17.91 6.49
N HIS A 161 17.70 -16.69 6.16
CA HIS A 161 19.03 -16.18 6.50
C HIS A 161 18.88 -14.88 7.29
N PRO A 162 19.76 -14.63 8.29
CA PRO A 162 19.78 -13.34 8.97
C PRO A 162 20.15 -12.22 7.99
N GLU A 163 19.76 -11.00 8.32
CA GLU A 163 20.18 -9.82 7.57
C GLU A 163 21.70 -9.73 7.48
N VAL A 164 22.21 -9.60 6.26
CA VAL A 164 23.65 -9.52 5.95
C VAL A 164 24.14 -8.08 5.97
N TYR A 165 23.22 -7.12 5.81
CA TYR A 165 23.54 -5.69 5.82
C TYR A 165 23.00 -5.03 7.08
N ALA A 166 23.90 -4.41 7.84
CA ALA A 166 23.54 -3.63 9.01
C ALA A 166 23.30 -2.15 8.67
N PHE A 167 22.64 -1.46 9.58
CA PHE A 167 22.40 -0.05 9.49
C PHE A 167 23.66 0.78 9.82
N PRO A 168 23.96 1.90 9.12
CA PRO A 168 23.26 2.48 7.97
C PRO A 168 23.51 1.72 6.66
N TYR A 169 22.46 1.60 5.84
CA TYR A 169 22.53 0.86 4.58
C TYR A 169 23.38 1.57 3.52
N GLY A 170 24.32 0.83 2.91
CA GLY A 170 25.10 1.26 1.76
C GLY A 170 24.38 1.10 0.42
N TRP A 171 25.11 1.36 -0.68
CA TRP A 171 24.58 1.33 -2.05
C TRP A 171 23.93 0.00 -2.46
N HIS A 172 24.41 -1.12 -1.91
CA HIS A 172 23.88 -2.46 -2.19
C HIS A 172 22.41 -2.65 -1.79
N VAL A 173 21.93 -1.86 -0.82
CA VAL A 173 20.52 -1.90 -0.38
C VAL A 173 19.77 -0.66 -0.90
N LEU A 174 20.43 0.50 -0.92
CA LEU A 174 19.79 1.74 -1.40
C LEU A 174 19.41 1.67 -2.88
N ILE A 175 20.31 1.24 -3.77
CA ILE A 175 20.00 1.20 -5.21
C ILE A 175 18.79 0.29 -5.50
N PRO A 176 18.74 -0.97 -5.02
CA PRO A 176 17.55 -1.81 -5.17
C PRO A 176 16.31 -1.20 -4.52
N ALA A 177 16.44 -0.53 -3.36
CA ALA A 177 15.30 0.13 -2.71
C ALA A 177 14.67 1.20 -3.60
N TYR A 178 15.47 2.06 -4.24
CA TYR A 178 14.97 3.09 -5.17
C TYR A 178 14.38 2.47 -6.44
N ILE A 179 15.04 1.47 -7.03
CA ILE A 179 14.55 0.80 -8.24
C ILE A 179 13.19 0.14 -7.97
N THR A 180 13.09 -0.63 -6.89
CA THR A 180 11.87 -1.35 -6.54
C THR A 180 10.76 -0.42 -6.06
N TYR A 181 11.09 0.77 -5.52
CA TYR A 181 10.10 1.80 -5.18
C TYR A 181 9.41 2.42 -6.41
N ALA A 182 9.86 2.12 -7.62
CA ALA A 182 9.07 2.40 -8.82
C ALA A 182 7.70 1.70 -8.80
N GLU A 183 7.59 0.56 -8.12
CA GLU A 183 6.35 -0.22 -7.98
C GLU A 183 5.17 0.61 -7.42
N PRO A 184 5.22 1.16 -6.19
CA PRO A 184 4.13 1.96 -5.67
C PRO A 184 3.92 3.27 -6.44
N VAL A 185 4.96 3.81 -7.09
CA VAL A 185 4.84 5.01 -7.95
C VAL A 185 4.00 4.73 -9.20
N VAL A 186 4.27 3.63 -9.89
CA VAL A 186 3.50 3.19 -11.06
C VAL A 186 2.05 2.90 -10.65
N ALA A 187 1.85 2.18 -9.55
CA ALA A 187 0.50 1.89 -9.04
C ALA A 187 -0.27 3.17 -8.73
N CYS A 188 0.35 4.14 -8.04
CA CYS A 188 -0.28 5.42 -7.70
C CYS A 188 -0.69 6.20 -8.97
N MET A 189 0.17 6.23 -10.00
CA MET A 189 -0.14 6.86 -11.29
C MET A 189 -1.29 6.14 -12.03
N CYS A 190 -1.30 4.82 -12.04
CA CYS A 190 -2.39 4.05 -12.65
C CYS A 190 -3.71 4.24 -11.90
N ILE A 191 -3.68 4.32 -10.57
CA ILE A 191 -4.88 4.66 -9.77
C ILE A 191 -5.35 6.07 -10.11
N ALA A 192 -4.44 7.05 -10.19
CA ALA A 192 -4.77 8.42 -10.61
C ALA A 192 -5.45 8.39 -11.97
N PHE A 193 -4.88 7.72 -12.96
CA PHE A 193 -5.51 7.52 -14.27
C PHE A 193 -6.94 7.00 -14.12
N LEU A 194 -7.16 5.93 -13.36
CA LEU A 194 -8.47 5.29 -13.26
C LEU A 194 -9.54 6.17 -12.62
N ILE A 195 -9.22 6.91 -11.56
CA ILE A 195 -10.22 7.56 -10.71
C ILE A 195 -10.30 9.09 -10.87
N TRP A 196 -9.32 9.74 -11.52
CA TRP A 196 -9.20 11.21 -11.53
C TRP A 196 -10.48 11.95 -11.93
N GLY A 197 -11.15 11.46 -12.97
CA GLY A 197 -12.39 12.06 -13.48
C GLY A 197 -13.62 11.87 -12.57
N ARG A 198 -13.50 11.09 -11.49
CA ARG A 198 -14.55 10.84 -10.49
C ARG A 198 -14.29 11.52 -9.16
N LEU A 199 -13.16 12.20 -9.01
CA LEU A 199 -12.87 13.04 -7.86
C LEU A 199 -13.49 14.45 -8.04
N SER A 200 -13.44 15.28 -7.00
CA SER A 200 -13.99 16.63 -7.01
C SER A 200 -13.50 17.47 -8.19
N ALA A 201 -14.33 18.40 -8.69
CA ALA A 201 -13.93 19.39 -9.68
C ALA A 201 -12.90 20.40 -9.12
N ARG A 202 -12.95 20.68 -7.81
CA ARG A 202 -12.06 21.64 -7.15
C ARG A 202 -10.68 21.04 -6.96
N SER A 203 -9.65 21.69 -7.50
CA SER A 203 -8.26 21.21 -7.49
C SER A 203 -7.78 20.78 -6.09
N GLY A 204 -7.89 21.67 -5.09
CA GLY A 204 -7.41 21.36 -3.74
C GLY A 204 -8.14 20.17 -3.10
N LEU A 205 -9.46 20.11 -3.25
CA LEU A 205 -10.26 19.00 -2.71
C LEU A 205 -9.97 17.68 -3.44
N ARG A 206 -9.71 17.73 -4.75
CA ARG A 206 -9.30 16.56 -5.54
C ARG A 206 -7.97 15.99 -5.04
N MET A 207 -6.97 16.86 -4.84
CA MET A 207 -5.66 16.47 -4.32
C MET A 207 -5.78 15.84 -2.94
N LEU A 208 -6.58 16.44 -2.06
CA LEU A 208 -6.85 15.92 -0.72
C LEU A 208 -7.54 14.55 -0.78
N GLN A 209 -8.60 14.41 -1.58
CA GLN A 209 -9.32 13.14 -1.76
C GLN A 209 -8.40 12.03 -2.25
N PHE A 210 -7.59 12.29 -3.27
CA PHE A 210 -6.65 11.31 -3.79
C PHE A 210 -5.60 10.92 -2.74
N SER A 211 -5.00 11.92 -2.08
CA SER A 211 -3.97 11.68 -1.07
C SER A 211 -4.51 10.85 0.11
N MET A 212 -5.72 11.17 0.58
CA MET A 212 -6.39 10.40 1.61
C MET A 212 -6.69 8.97 1.17
N LEU A 213 -7.16 8.75 -0.08
CA LEU A 213 -7.39 7.39 -0.58
C LEU A 213 -6.11 6.57 -0.61
N ILE A 214 -5.00 7.13 -1.09
CA ILE A 214 -3.71 6.44 -1.14
C ILE A 214 -3.18 6.14 0.28
N LEU A 215 -3.25 7.10 1.18
CA LEU A 215 -2.86 6.93 2.59
C LEU A 215 -3.66 5.83 3.30
N LEU A 216 -4.98 5.84 3.10
CA LEU A 216 -5.87 4.83 3.67
C LEU A 216 -5.60 3.46 3.04
N MET A 217 -5.47 3.36 1.72
CA MET A 217 -5.17 2.09 1.05
C MET A 217 -3.84 1.51 1.51
N ARG A 218 -2.76 2.31 1.62
CA ARG A 218 -1.48 1.84 2.21
C ARG A 218 -1.62 1.54 3.71
N GLY A 219 -2.60 2.11 4.40
CA GLY A 219 -2.86 1.86 5.82
C GLY A 219 -1.85 2.59 6.70
N MET A 220 -1.34 3.75 6.26
CA MET A 220 -0.30 4.52 6.95
C MET A 220 -0.85 5.66 7.78
N LEU A 221 -2.16 5.95 7.66
CA LEU A 221 -2.80 7.02 8.43
C LEU A 221 -2.92 6.64 9.91
N LEU A 222 -3.52 5.48 10.19
CA LEU A 222 -3.85 5.06 11.55
C LEU A 222 -2.63 4.70 12.42
N PRO A 223 -1.57 4.04 11.90
CA PRO A 223 -0.39 3.71 12.69
C PRO A 223 0.23 4.91 13.40
N THR A 224 0.42 6.02 12.68
CA THR A 224 1.03 7.24 13.24
C THR A 224 0.28 7.80 14.44
N PHE A 225 -1.06 7.73 14.44
CA PHE A 225 -1.89 8.32 15.49
C PHE A 225 -2.38 7.33 16.54
N ILE A 226 -2.34 6.03 16.29
CA ILE A 226 -2.84 5.01 17.22
C ILE A 226 -1.73 4.10 17.69
N TYR A 227 -0.88 3.59 16.80
CA TYR A 227 0.12 2.57 17.14
C TYR A 227 1.23 3.17 18.00
N SER A 228 1.54 4.45 17.79
CA SER A 228 2.48 5.22 18.61
C SER A 228 2.18 5.17 20.12
N PHE A 229 0.91 5.01 20.52
CA PHE A 229 0.52 4.89 21.93
C PHE A 229 0.75 3.49 22.53
N TYR A 230 0.98 2.49 21.67
CA TYR A 230 1.29 1.10 22.07
C TYR A 230 2.79 0.81 22.03
N SER A 231 3.60 1.69 21.43
CA SER A 231 5.04 1.52 21.37
C SER A 231 5.67 1.66 22.76
N LYS A 232 6.71 0.86 23.02
CA LYS A 232 7.43 0.83 24.31
C LYS A 232 8.35 2.04 24.54
N GLY A 233 8.52 2.90 23.53
CA GLY A 233 9.35 4.11 23.59
C GLY A 233 8.62 5.36 24.10
N ASN A 234 9.32 6.49 24.12
CA ASN A 234 8.67 7.78 24.35
C ASN A 234 7.76 8.15 23.17
N LEU A 235 6.56 8.65 23.49
CA LEU A 235 5.50 8.91 22.49
C LEU A 235 5.96 9.77 21.29
N PRO A 236 6.74 10.86 21.46
CA PRO A 236 7.20 11.64 20.30
C PRO A 236 8.08 10.83 19.33
N MET A 237 8.92 9.93 19.85
CA MET A 237 9.80 9.12 19.02
C MET A 237 9.03 8.00 18.33
N ALA A 238 8.05 7.42 19.00
CA ALA A 238 7.12 6.45 18.41
C ALA A 238 6.30 7.10 17.28
N MET A 239 5.76 8.30 17.50
CA MET A 239 5.06 9.06 16.46
C MET A 239 5.98 9.38 15.28
N LEU A 240 7.20 9.84 15.54
CA LEU A 240 8.19 10.10 14.48
C LEU A 240 8.55 8.83 13.71
N SER A 241 8.70 7.71 14.40
CA SER A 241 8.96 6.40 13.81
C SER A 241 7.86 5.97 12.86
N GLU A 242 6.61 5.94 13.32
CA GLU A 242 5.44 5.60 12.49
C GLU A 242 5.22 6.61 11.34
N SER A 243 5.56 7.88 11.58
CA SER A 243 5.38 8.94 10.57
C SER A 243 6.30 8.80 9.35
N GLN A 244 7.35 7.96 9.41
CA GLN A 244 8.23 7.71 8.27
C GLN A 244 7.45 7.24 7.04
N PHE A 245 6.59 6.23 7.22
CA PHE A 245 5.79 5.68 6.13
C PHE A 245 4.61 6.58 5.78
N LEU A 246 4.08 7.35 6.74
CA LEU A 246 3.05 8.35 6.49
C LEU A 246 3.57 9.44 5.55
N PHE A 247 4.71 10.05 5.86
CA PHE A 247 5.27 11.13 5.06
C PHE A 247 5.76 10.64 3.70
N GLU A 248 6.38 9.46 3.64
CA GLU A 248 6.73 8.81 2.37
C GLU A 248 5.49 8.66 1.48
N THR A 249 4.41 8.09 2.02
CA THR A 249 3.15 7.86 1.28
C THR A 249 2.46 9.17 0.91
N LEU A 250 2.45 10.15 1.80
CA LEU A 250 1.84 11.45 1.55
C LEU A 250 2.59 12.17 0.43
N ALA A 251 3.92 12.16 0.45
CA ALA A 251 4.73 12.72 -0.61
C ALA A 251 4.50 11.99 -1.95
N LEU A 252 4.45 10.65 -1.94
CA LEU A 252 4.10 9.86 -3.12
C LEU A 252 2.76 10.32 -3.71
N ALA A 253 1.72 10.44 -2.88
CA ALA A 253 0.39 10.78 -3.33
C ALA A 253 0.31 12.23 -3.81
N VAL A 254 0.82 13.20 -3.04
CA VAL A 254 0.81 14.63 -3.41
C VAL A 254 1.61 14.87 -4.68
N LEU A 255 2.84 14.36 -4.78
CA LEU A 255 3.65 14.52 -6.00
C LEU A 255 2.99 13.85 -7.21
N THR A 256 2.31 12.71 -7.00
CA THR A 256 1.50 12.08 -8.05
C THR A 256 0.37 13.00 -8.50
N THR A 257 -0.38 13.60 -7.58
CA THR A 257 -1.47 14.54 -7.94
C THR A 257 -0.95 15.75 -8.70
N VAL A 258 0.19 16.31 -8.28
CA VAL A 258 0.81 17.48 -8.93
C VAL A 258 1.24 17.13 -10.34
N VAL A 259 2.02 16.05 -10.52
CA VAL A 259 2.46 15.57 -11.84
C VAL A 259 1.27 15.27 -12.75
N TRP A 260 0.25 14.58 -12.22
CA TRP A 260 -0.94 14.25 -12.97
C TRP A 260 -1.71 15.49 -13.41
N GLN A 261 -1.89 16.45 -12.51
CA GLN A 261 -2.59 17.69 -12.81
C GLN A 261 -1.88 18.51 -13.89
N PHE A 262 -0.56 18.64 -13.82
CA PHE A 262 0.24 19.33 -14.85
C PHE A 262 0.20 18.63 -16.21
N SER A 263 0.14 17.28 -16.23
CA SER A 263 0.00 16.53 -17.50
C SER A 263 -1.35 16.75 -18.19
N MET A 264 -2.41 17.05 -17.42
CA MET A 264 -3.75 17.27 -17.94
C MET A 264 -3.96 18.71 -18.42
N THR A 265 -3.30 19.70 -17.81
CA THR A 265 -3.35 21.10 -18.24
C THR A 265 -2.53 21.37 -19.50
N THR A 266 -1.53 20.54 -19.80
CA THR A 266 -0.68 20.65 -20.99
C THR A 266 -1.27 20.01 -22.25
N GLN A 267 -2.50 19.46 -22.19
CA GLN A 267 -3.25 18.94 -23.36
C GLN A 267 -4.49 19.79 -23.72
N PRO A 268 -4.35 21.05 -24.18
CA PRO A 268 -5.48 21.83 -24.67
C PRO A 268 -5.91 21.50 -26.13
N SER A 269 -5.12 20.77 -26.92
CA SER A 269 -5.32 20.67 -28.39
C SER A 269 -6.08 19.43 -28.93
N LEU A 270 -6.63 18.56 -28.08
CA LEU A 270 -7.39 17.37 -28.55
C LEU A 270 -8.83 17.30 -28.02
N ARG A 271 -9.37 18.41 -27.51
CA ARG A 271 -10.80 18.55 -27.17
C ARG A 271 -11.52 19.45 -28.17
N SER A 272 -11.47 19.09 -29.43
CA SER A 272 -12.38 19.57 -30.47
C SER A 272 -12.57 18.46 -31.49
N ASN A 273 -13.61 17.66 -31.27
CA ASN A 273 -14.52 17.04 -32.24
C ASN A 273 -15.42 16.05 -31.51
#